data_AF-A0A955QZG6-F1
#
_entry.id   AF-A0A955QZG6-F1
#
_cell.length_a   1.000
_cell.length_b   1.000
_cell.length_c   1.000
_cell.angle_alpha   90.00
_cell.angle_beta   90.00
_cell.angle_gamma   90.00
#
_symmetry.space_group_name_H-M   'P 1'
#
loop_
_entity.id
_entity.type
_entity.pdbx_description
1 polymer ?
#
loop_
_entity_poly.entity_id
_entity_poly.type
_entity_poly.pdbx_seq_one_letter_code
_entity_poly.pdbx_strand_id
1 'polypeptide(L)' 'MRNTQQNMPPADFMSLAIAMAQKVPRYPFGGVIVRRTTGEVLAKGYNRSSRNPTIHGEIDV' A
#
# COMPACT_ATOMS: atom_id res chain seq x y z
N MET A 1 1.71 3.00 24.99
CA MET A 1 2.32 3.48 23.73
C MET A 1 1.20 3.78 22.76
N ARG A 2 1.01 5.03 22.32
CA ARG A 2 -0.02 5.34 21.30
C ARG A 2 0.44 4.72 19.99
N ASN A 3 -0.33 3.80 19.45
CA ASN A 3 -0.06 3.18 18.16
C ASN A 3 -0.25 4.27 17.10
N THR A 4 0.86 4.76 16.54
CA THR A 4 0.93 5.97 15.69
C THR A 4 0.13 5.86 14.40
N GLN A 5 -0.40 4.68 14.09
CA GLN A 5 -1.27 4.43 12.94
C GLN A 5 -2.75 4.71 13.22
N GLN A 6 -3.15 4.98 14.47
CA GLN A 6 -4.57 4.93 14.85
C GLN A 6 -5.46 6.08 14.35
N ASN A 7 -4.92 7.13 13.70
CA ASN A 7 -5.70 8.28 13.25
C ASN A 7 -5.13 8.95 11.98
N MET A 8 -4.51 8.18 11.07
CA MET A 8 -4.02 8.76 9.82
C MET A 8 -5.22 9.22 8.95
N PRO A 9 -5.23 10.47 8.44
CA PRO A 9 -6.20 10.88 7.44
C PRO A 9 -6.06 10.02 6.17
N PRO A 10 -7.12 9.88 5.36
CA PRO A 10 -7.07 9.10 4.12
C PRO A 10 -5.91 9.47 3.17
N ALA A 11 -5.49 10.74 3.17
CA ALA A 11 -4.36 11.23 2.37
C ALA A 11 -3.01 10.61 2.76
N ASP A 12 -2.81 10.23 4.02
CA ASP A 12 -1.56 9.63 4.49
C ASP A 12 -1.45 8.18 3.99
N PHE A 13 -2.56 7.44 3.95
CA PHE A 13 -2.60 6.11 3.33
C PHE A 13 -2.32 6.19 1.83
N MET A 14 -2.82 7.23 1.15
CA MET A 14 -2.51 7.45 -0.26
C MET A 14 -1.02 7.76 -0.46
N SER A 15 -0.43 8.57 0.42
CA SER A 15 1.01 8.85 0.39
C SER A 15 1.85 7.59 0.57
N LEU A 16 1.42 6.65 1.42
CA LEU A 16 2.04 5.33 1.54
C LEU A 16 1.91 4.50 0.26
N ALA A 17 0.73 4.47 -0.38
CA ALA A 17 0.53 3.77 -1.65
C ALA A 17 1.42 4.34 -2.77
N ILE A 18 1.58 5.67 -2.82
CA ILE A 18 2.50 6.35 -3.75
C ILE A 18 3.95 5.93 -3.49
N ALA A 19 4.38 5.87 -2.22
CA ALA A 19 5.71 5.39 -1.87
C ALA A 19 5.95 3.93 -2.30
N MET A 20 4.91 3.09 -2.30
CA MET A 20 5.00 1.73 -2.82
C MET A 20 5.10 1.72 -4.35
N ALA A 21 4.32 2.55 -5.06
CA ALA A 21 4.37 2.68 -6.52
C ALA A 21 5.76 3.11 -7.03
N GLN A 22 6.47 3.95 -6.27
CA GLN A 22 7.84 4.39 -6.59
C GLN A 22 8.85 3.23 -6.68
N LYS A 23 8.57 2.07 -6.08
CA LYS A 23 9.44 0.87 -6.18
C LYS A 23 9.41 0.20 -7.56
N VAL A 24 8.44 0.55 -8.42
CA VAL A 24 8.27 -0.03 -9.75
C VAL A 24 8.06 1.08 -10.81
N PRO A 25 9.11 1.82 -11.20
CA PRO A 25 8.99 3.00 -12.07
C PRO A 25 8.40 2.72 -13.46
N ARG A 26 8.54 1.50 -13.97
CA ARG A 26 8.05 1.12 -15.30
C ARG A 26 6.53 1.00 -15.37
N TYR A 27 5.92 0.54 -14.27
CA TYR A 27 4.47 0.33 -14.13
C TYR A 27 4.07 0.71 -12.70
N PRO A 28 4.06 2.02 -12.35
CA PRO A 28 4.02 2.50 -10.99
C PRO A 28 2.62 2.35 -10.39
N PHE A 29 2.40 1.21 -9.74
CA PHE A 29 1.19 0.92 -9.01
C PHE A 29 1.54 0.37 -7.63
N GLY A 30 0.91 0.94 -6.60
CA GLY A 30 1.10 0.58 -5.19
C GLY A 30 -0.23 0.59 -4.46
N GLY A 31 -0.33 -0.21 -3.41
CA GLY A 31 -1.55 -0.38 -2.62
C GLY A 31 -1.25 -0.59 -1.14
N VAL A 32 -2.22 -0.24 -0.30
CA VAL A 32 -2.18 -0.51 1.14
C VAL A 32 -3.54 -1.06 1.58
N ILE A 33 -3.54 -2.06 2.46
CA ILE A 33 -4.76 -2.56 3.11
C ILE A 33 -4.81 -1.97 4.51
N VAL A 34 -5.91 -1.30 4.84
CA VAL A 34 -6.09 -0.61 6.12
C VAL A 34 -7.30 -1.16 6.85
N ARG A 35 -7.14 -1.51 8.13
CA ARG A 35 -8.26 -1.84 9.02
C ARG A 35 -9.03 -0.55 9.32
N ARG A 36 -10.19 -0.38 8.68
CA ARG A 36 -11.00 0.84 8.79
C ARG A 36 -11.32 1.26 10.23
N THR A 37 -11.58 0.31 11.12
CA THR A 37 -11.98 0.61 12.51
C THR A 37 -10.85 1.15 13.37
N THR A 38 -9.58 0.91 12.98
CA THR A 38 -8.42 1.28 13.79
C THR A 38 -7.40 2.14 13.03
N GLY A 39 -7.51 2.28 11.70
CA GLY A 39 -6.49 2.92 10.88
C GLY A 39 -5.19 2.11 10.73
N GLU A 40 -5.13 0.88 11.25
CA GLU A 40 -3.96 0.01 11.16
C GLU A 40 -3.68 -0.40 9.71
N VAL A 41 -2.46 -0.20 9.24
CA VAL A 41 -2.02 -0.70 7.92
C VAL A 41 -1.64 -2.17 8.06
N LEU A 42 -2.49 -3.04 7.53
CA LEU A 42 -2.33 -4.49 7.59
C LEU A 42 -1.32 -5.00 6.56
N ALA A 43 -1.24 -4.34 5.40
CA ALA A 43 -0.36 -4.76 4.31
C ALA A 43 -0.01 -3.60 3.37
N LYS A 44 1.09 -3.78 2.61
CA LYS A 44 1.59 -2.84 1.59
C LYS A 44 2.10 -3.62 0.39
N GLY A 45 1.53 -3.38 -0.78
CA GLY A 45 1.90 -4.06 -2.03
C GLY A 45 2.29 -3.09 -3.13
N TYR A 46 3.02 -3.58 -4.14
CA TYR A 46 3.28 -2.88 -5.39
C TYR A 46 3.31 -3.83 -6.57
N ASN A 47 3.13 -3.30 -7.78
CA ASN A 47 3.05 -4.14 -8.96
C ASN A 47 4.34 -4.97 -9.18
N ARG A 48 4.16 -6.29 -9.33
CA ARG A 48 5.21 -7.26 -9.69
C ARG A 48 4.78 -8.12 -10.88
N SER A 49 3.96 -7.55 -11.78
CA SER A 49 3.45 -8.25 -12.97
C SER A 49 4.54 -8.81 -13.88
N SER A 50 5.77 -8.27 -13.83
CA SER A 50 6.93 -8.81 -14.53
C SER A 50 7.38 -10.19 -14.03
N ARG A 51 7.04 -10.57 -12.79
CA ARG A 51 7.32 -11.88 -12.21
C ARG A 51 6.17 -12.87 -12.44
N ASN A 52 4.95 -12.39 -12.31
CA ASN A 52 3.73 -13.14 -12.60
C ASN A 52 2.63 -12.13 -12.94
N PRO A 53 1.93 -12.30 -14.08
CA PRO A 53 0.95 -11.33 -14.56
C PRO A 53 -0.20 -11.04 -13.58
N THR A 54 -0.49 -11.92 -12.61
CA THR A 54 -1.56 -11.68 -11.63
C THR A 54 -1.12 -10.81 -10.45
N ILE A 55 0.18 -10.62 -10.23
CA ILE A 55 0.70 -9.88 -9.07
C ILE A 55 0.67 -8.37 -9.36
N HIS A 56 -0.53 -7.81 -9.41
CA HIS A 56 -0.74 -6.36 -9.33
C HIS A 56 -0.50 -5.87 -7.89
N GLY A 57 -0.47 -4.55 -7.67
CA GLY A 57 -0.16 -4.03 -6.33
C GLY A 57 -1.21 -4.37 -5.27
N GLU A 58 -2.45 -4.68 -5.66
CA GLU A 58 -3.47 -5.20 -4.74
C GLU A 58 -3.19 -6.64 -4.29
N ILE A 59 -2.41 -7.40 -5.07
CA ILE A 59 -2.15 -8.83 -4.85
C ILE A 59 -0.81 -9.08 -4.15
N ASP A 60 0.17 -8.19 -4.30
CA ASP A 60 1.50 -8.26 -3.65
C ASP A 60 1.49 -8.01 -2.12
N VAL A 61 0.30 -7.97 -1.52
CA VAL A 61 0.03 -7.57 -0.13
C VAL A 61 0.53 -8.58 0.91
#